data_AF-I3UZ57-F1
#
_entry.id   AF-I3UZ57-F1
#
_cell.length_a   1.000
_cell.length_b   1.000
_cell.length_c   1.000
_cell.angle_alpha   90.00
_cell.angle_beta   90.00
_cell.angle_gamma   90.00
#
_symmetry.space_group_name_H-M   'P 1'
#
loop_
_entity.id
_entity.type
_entity.pdbx_description
1 polymer ?
#
loop_
_entity_poly.entity_id
_entity_poly.type
_entity_poly.pdbx_seq_one_letter_code
_entity_poly.pdbx_strand_id
1 'polypeptide(L)' 'MTYSFDFDSRALKEWKKLGDTVRQQFKKKLAEVLLNP' A
#
# COMPACT_ATOMS: atom_id res chain seq x y z
N MET A 1 11.73 -1.14 14.49
CA MET A 1 10.64 -2.13 14.45
C MET A 1 10.18 -2.25 13.02
N THR A 2 10.54 -3.33 12.33
CA THR A 2 10.14 -3.58 10.94
C THR A 2 8.77 -4.25 10.98
N TYR A 3 7.71 -3.50 10.65
CA TYR A 3 6.38 -4.07 10.52
C TYR A 3 6.29 -4.80 9.17
N SER A 4 5.96 -6.08 9.22
CA SER A 4 5.70 -6.88 8.03
C SER A 4 4.33 -6.50 7.48
N PHE A 5 4.30 -5.78 6.36
CA PHE A 5 3.07 -5.48 5.66
C PHE A 5 2.83 -6.49 4.55
N ASP A 6 1.79 -7.29 4.71
CA ASP A 6 1.31 -8.23 3.69
C ASP A 6 0.00 -7.73 3.10
N PHE A 7 -0.06 -7.64 1.78
CA PHE A 7 -1.30 -7.36 1.08
C PHE A 7 -2.20 -8.60 1.12
N ASP A 8 -3.43 -8.44 1.63
CA ASP A 8 -4.48 -9.44 1.43
C ASP A 8 -4.69 -9.66 -0.08
N SER A 9 -4.87 -10.92 -0.50
CA SER A 9 -5.09 -11.30 -1.89
C SER A 9 -6.25 -10.56 -2.56
N ARG A 10 -7.27 -10.14 -1.79
CA ARG A 10 -8.37 -9.30 -2.25
C ARG A 10 -7.93 -7.86 -2.47
N ALA A 11 -7.13 -7.32 -1.55
CA ALA A 11 -6.56 -5.98 -1.68
C ALA A 11 -5.62 -5.88 -2.89
N LEU A 12 -4.88 -6.94 -3.23
CA LEU A 12 -4.05 -6.97 -4.43
C LEU A 12 -4.86 -6.90 -5.73
N LYS A 13 -6.04 -7.53 -5.77
CA LYS A 13 -6.96 -7.46 -6.93
C LYS A 13 -7.51 -6.05 -7.09
N GLU A 14 -7.95 -5.42 -6.00
CA GLU A 14 -8.44 -4.05 -6.02
C GLU A 14 -7.31 -3.05 -6.31
N TRP A 15 -6.11 -3.31 -5.81
CA TRP A 15 -4.92 -2.50 -6.10
C TRP A 15 -4.63 -2.41 -7.59
N LYS A 16 -4.74 -3.52 -8.31
CA LYS A 16 -4.54 -3.55 -9.78
C LYS A 16 -5.61 -2.78 -10.54
N LYS A 17 -6.82 -2.63 -9.98
CA LYS A 17 -7.92 -1.84 -10.56
C LYS A 17 -7.77 -0.34 -10.34
N LEU A 18 -6.99 0.09 -9.34
CA LEU A 18 -6.74 1.51 -9.08
C LEU A 18 -5.97 2.15 -10.24
N GLY A 19 -6.30 3.38 -10.59
CA GLY A 19 -5.54 4.19 -11.56
C GLY A 19 -4.13 4.52 -11.05
N ASP A 20 -3.22 4.85 -11.98
CA ASP A 20 -1.80 5.00 -11.67
C ASP A 20 -1.52 6.07 -10.60
N THR A 21 -2.18 7.22 -10.72
CA THR A 21 -2.07 8.33 -9.76
C THR A 21 -2.47 7.92 -8.34
N VAL A 22 -3.55 7.15 -8.20
CA VAL A 22 -4.05 6.70 -6.88
C VAL A 22 -3.11 5.66 -6.27
N ARG A 23 -2.58 4.74 -7.08
CA ARG A 23 -1.56 3.76 -6.61
C ARG A 23 -0.30 4.45 -6.11
N GLN A 24 0.18 5.47 -6.79
CA GLN A 24 1.37 6.22 -6.37
C GLN A 24 1.14 6.97 -5.04
N GLN A 25 0.00 7.64 -4.91
CA GLN A 25 -0.38 8.30 -3.65
C GLN A 25 -0.50 7.30 -2.48
N PHE A 26 -1.13 6.15 -2.72
CA PHE A 26 -1.23 5.12 -1.70
C PHE A 26 0.13 4.55 -1.30
N LYS A 27 1.03 4.27 -2.26
CA LYS A 27 2.39 3.80 -1.96
C LYS A 27 3.15 4.75 -1.04
N LYS A 28 3.03 6.06 -1.30
CA LYS A 28 3.69 7.08 -0.48
C LYS A 28 3.18 7.05 0.96
N LYS A 29 1.87 7.00 1.16
CA LYS A 29 1.26 6.88 2.50
C LYS A 29 1.63 5.58 3.20
N LEU A 30 1.68 4.47 2.46
CA LEU A 30 2.08 3.16 2.99
C LEU A 30 3.52 3.19 3.53
N ALA A 31 4.43 3.83 2.80
CA ALA A 31 5.80 4.03 3.26
C ALA A 31 5.89 4.92 4.51
N GLU A 32 5.08 5.99 4.59
CA GLU A 32 5.00 6.85 5.78
C GLU A 32 4.52 6.07 7.02
N VAL A 33 3.49 5.24 6.88
CA VAL A 33 2.98 4.39 7.97
C VAL A 33 4.00 3.31 8.38
N LEU A 34 4.78 2.78 7.44
CA LEU A 34 5.84 1.82 7.77
C LEU A 34 7.04 2.45 8.48
N LEU A 35 7.32 3.73 8.20
CA LEU A 35 8.36 4.52 8.86
C LEU A 35 7.94 4.99 10.26
N ASN A 36 6.66 5.38 10.42
CA ASN A 36 6.03 5.76 11.68
C ASN A 36 4.80 4.87 11.94
N PRO A 37 5.02 3.65 12.45
CA PRO A 37 3.95 2.70 12.75
C PRO A 37 3.02 3.16 13.87
#